data_AF-A0A358L5N7-F1
#
_entry.id   AF-A0A358L5N7-F1
#
_cell.length_a   1.000
_cell.length_b   1.000
_cell.length_c   1.000
_cell.angle_alpha   90.00
_cell.angle_beta   90.00
_cell.angle_gamma   90.00
#
_symmetry.space_group_name_H-M   'P 1'
#
loop_
_entity.id
_entity.type
_entity.pdbx_description
1 polymer ?
#
loop_
_entity_poly.entity_id
_entity_poly.type
_entity_poly.pdbx_seq_one_letter_code
_entity_poly.pdbx_strand_id
1 'polypeptide(L)'
;MNKETDKVTEALLCTGICLIWYGITLLIGTAPLYPFLTENGVLMPVLCLVEFSVMVPLWRWYGQHYASVPSGSLRLGQLLIFALLLLLLIFCQSFYLQPESWTASQLNSGERLEAWRTLAFSLAVVILAPVAEEIVFRGFLLQALLTLVPGQRLACALLTSLIFAGLHTQYVHLLTLIALTALSLLLCLARFHSNG
;
A
#
# COMPACT_ATOMS: atom_id res chain seq x y z
N MET A 1 20.00 -13.86 24.44
CA MET A 1 20.09 -13.02 23.23
C MET A 1 20.06 -11.55 23.65
N ASN A 2 20.84 -10.70 22.98
CA ASN A 2 20.99 -9.29 23.34
C ASN A 2 19.85 -8.48 22.70
N LYS A 3 19.04 -7.80 23.54
CA LYS A 3 17.79 -7.13 23.10
C LYS A 3 18.00 -6.09 21.99
N GLU A 4 19.16 -5.47 21.92
CA GLU A 4 19.49 -4.49 20.89
C GLU A 4 19.80 -5.15 19.54
N THR A 5 20.46 -6.32 19.54
CA THR A 5 20.72 -7.09 18.32
C THR A 5 19.42 -7.61 17.69
N ASP A 6 18.44 -7.95 18.53
CA ASP A 6 17.13 -8.41 18.07
C ASP A 6 16.35 -7.29 17.36
N LYS A 7 16.37 -6.05 17.91
CA LYS A 7 15.71 -4.88 17.28
C LYS A 7 16.31 -4.50 15.94
N VAL A 8 17.65 -4.49 15.83
CA VAL A 8 18.33 -4.17 14.57
C VAL A 8 17.99 -5.22 13.50
N THR A 9 18.02 -6.50 13.89
CA THR A 9 17.63 -7.60 12.99
C THR A 9 16.19 -7.45 12.50
N GLU A 10 15.27 -7.10 13.41
CA GLU A 10 13.86 -6.88 13.07
C GLU A 10 13.68 -5.69 12.11
N ALA A 11 14.33 -4.55 12.39
CA ALA A 11 14.25 -3.38 11.52
C ALA A 11 14.83 -3.65 10.12
N LEU A 12 15.93 -4.39 10.03
CA LEU A 12 16.52 -4.82 8.77
C LEU A 12 15.61 -5.76 8.00
N LEU A 13 14.96 -6.71 8.68
CA LEU A 13 14.03 -7.66 8.05
C LEU A 13 12.80 -6.92 7.50
N CYS A 14 12.18 -6.05 8.30
CA CYS A 14 11.05 -5.22 7.85
C CYS A 14 11.43 -4.35 6.65
N THR A 15 12.59 -3.69 6.70
CA THR A 15 13.08 -2.88 5.58
C THR A 15 13.34 -3.73 4.34
N GLY A 16 13.93 -4.92 4.51
CA GLY A 16 14.17 -5.87 3.43
C GLY A 16 12.87 -6.31 2.74
N ILE A 17 11.80 -6.54 3.50
CA ILE A 17 10.48 -6.89 2.91
C ILE A 17 9.93 -5.73 2.08
N CYS A 18 10.05 -4.49 2.56
CA CYS A 18 9.68 -3.31 1.76
C CYS A 18 10.49 -3.20 0.46
N LEU A 19 11.79 -3.52 0.51
CA LEU A 19 12.65 -3.54 -0.68
C LEU A 19 12.27 -4.66 -1.65
N ILE A 20 11.84 -5.83 -1.16
CA ILE A 20 11.33 -6.91 -2.01
C ILE A 20 10.07 -6.44 -2.74
N TRP A 21 9.12 -5.83 -2.04
CA TRP A 21 7.91 -5.28 -2.65
C TRP A 21 8.25 -4.26 -3.75
N TYR A 22 9.07 -3.26 -3.44
CA TYR A 22 9.48 -2.26 -4.44
C TYR A 22 10.28 -2.88 -5.59
N GLY A 23 11.09 -3.91 -5.30
CA GLY A 23 11.82 -4.68 -6.29
C GLY A 23 10.89 -5.38 -7.29
N ILE A 24 9.75 -5.92 -6.85
CA ILE A 24 8.73 -6.50 -7.73
C ILE A 24 8.20 -5.43 -8.70
N THR A 25 7.86 -4.25 -8.18
CA THR A 25 7.39 -3.12 -8.99
C THR A 25 8.41 -2.72 -10.05
N LEU A 26 9.69 -2.58 -9.67
CA LEU A 26 10.78 -2.26 -10.60
C LEU A 26 11.02 -3.36 -11.65
N LEU A 27 10.99 -4.63 -11.25
CA LEU A 27 11.19 -5.76 -12.16
C LEU A 27 10.09 -5.82 -13.22
N ILE A 28 8.82 -5.64 -12.83
CA ILE A 28 7.70 -5.60 -13.77
C ILE A 28 7.76 -4.34 -14.64
N GLY A 29 8.10 -3.18 -14.06
CA GLY A 29 8.22 -1.91 -14.78
C GLY A 29 9.34 -1.88 -15.82
N THR A 30 10.37 -2.72 -15.68
CA THR A 30 11.51 -2.80 -16.60
C THR A 30 11.53 -4.07 -17.45
N ALA A 31 10.56 -4.98 -17.25
CA ALA A 31 10.49 -6.21 -18.01
C ALA A 31 10.18 -5.94 -19.50
N PRO A 32 10.72 -6.75 -20.44
CA PRO A 32 10.36 -6.67 -21.85
C PRO A 32 8.86 -6.82 -22.13
N LEU A 33 8.11 -7.42 -21.19
CA LEU A 33 6.66 -7.60 -21.27
C LEU A 33 5.87 -6.33 -20.89
N TYR A 34 6.51 -5.30 -20.33
CA TYR A 34 5.82 -4.10 -19.84
C TYR A 34 4.92 -3.40 -20.90
N PRO A 35 5.37 -3.17 -22.15
CA PRO A 35 4.52 -2.57 -23.17
C PRO A 35 3.28 -3.43 -23.45
N PHE A 36 3.47 -4.75 -23.56
CA PHE A 36 2.38 -5.70 -23.77
C PHE A 36 1.35 -5.66 -22.63
N LEU A 37 1.80 -5.63 -21.36
CA LEU A 37 0.88 -5.55 -20.21
C LEU A 37 0.09 -4.24 -20.20
N THR A 38 0.73 -3.14 -20.58
CA THR A 38 0.14 -1.80 -20.61
C THR A 38 -0.89 -1.67 -21.72
N GLU A 39 -0.53 -2.05 -22.95
CA GLU A 39 -1.43 -2.04 -24.11
C GLU A 39 -2.64 -2.95 -23.93
N ASN A 40 -2.50 -4.02 -23.14
CA ASN A 40 -3.59 -4.93 -22.82
C ASN A 40 -4.36 -4.57 -21.55
N GLY A 41 -4.05 -3.45 -20.86
CA GLY A 41 -4.75 -3.04 -19.64
C GLY A 41 -4.69 -4.07 -18.50
N VAL A 42 -3.69 -4.94 -18.49
CA VAL A 42 -3.50 -6.00 -17.49
C VAL A 42 -2.29 -5.74 -16.58
N LEU A 43 -1.61 -4.61 -16.75
CA LEU A 43 -0.45 -4.23 -15.94
C LEU A 43 -0.79 -4.21 -14.44
N MET A 44 -1.81 -3.46 -14.04
CA MET A 44 -2.19 -3.35 -12.62
C MET A 44 -2.69 -4.68 -12.03
N PRO A 45 -3.59 -5.43 -12.70
CA PRO A 45 -3.96 -6.77 -12.24
C PRO A 45 -2.78 -7.71 -12.01
N VAL A 46 -1.82 -7.76 -12.94
CA VAL A 46 -0.65 -8.63 -12.83
C VAL A 46 0.27 -8.15 -11.70
N LEU A 47 0.56 -6.85 -11.65
CA LEU A 47 1.42 -6.26 -10.61
C LEU A 47 0.88 -6.54 -9.21
N CYS A 48 -0.38 -6.16 -8.96
CA CYS A 48 -1.00 -6.34 -7.65
C CYS A 48 -1.12 -7.81 -7.27
N LEU A 49 -1.38 -8.71 -8.23
CA LEU A 49 -1.44 -10.14 -7.96
C LEU A 49 -0.07 -10.70 -7.55
N VAL A 50 1.01 -10.32 -8.23
CA VAL A 50 2.37 -10.76 -7.88
C VAL A 50 2.78 -10.22 -6.52
N GLU A 51 2.60 -8.91 -6.29
CA GLU A 51 2.89 -8.28 -5.00
C GLU A 51 2.11 -8.95 -3.87
N PHE A 52 0.79 -9.15 -4.03
CA PHE A 52 -0.04 -9.84 -3.05
C PHE A 52 0.43 -11.28 -2.80
N SER A 53 0.74 -12.02 -3.86
CA SER A 53 1.17 -13.43 -3.77
C SER A 53 2.51 -13.61 -3.07
N VAL A 54 3.38 -12.59 -3.09
CA VAL A 54 4.65 -12.60 -2.36
C VAL A 54 4.49 -12.03 -0.95
N MET A 55 3.77 -10.92 -0.79
CA MET A 55 3.66 -10.22 0.50
C MET A 55 2.85 -10.99 1.53
N VAL A 56 1.77 -11.67 1.14
CA VAL A 56 0.93 -12.41 2.09
C VAL A 56 1.69 -13.58 2.74
N PRO A 57 2.39 -14.46 2.00
CA PRO A 57 3.22 -15.50 2.61
C PRO A 57 4.35 -14.95 3.47
N LEU A 58 5.04 -13.88 3.03
CA LEU A 58 6.11 -13.25 3.82
C LEU A 58 5.59 -12.69 5.13
N TRP A 59 4.43 -12.04 5.11
CA TRP A 59 3.77 -11.55 6.30
C TRP A 59 3.38 -12.66 7.27
N ARG A 60 2.81 -13.76 6.76
CA ARG A 60 2.49 -14.93 7.60
C ARG A 60 3.73 -15.58 8.20
N TRP A 61 4.79 -15.74 7.41
CA TRP A 61 6.07 -16.27 7.88
C TRP A 61 6.67 -15.37 8.96
N TYR A 62 6.71 -14.05 8.72
CA TYR A 62 7.22 -13.08 9.68
C TYR A 62 6.45 -13.15 11.00
N GLY A 63 5.11 -13.17 10.96
CA GLY A 63 4.27 -13.23 12.15
C GLY A 63 4.42 -14.51 12.98
N GLN A 64 4.96 -15.59 12.40
CA GLN A 64 5.30 -16.81 13.14
C GLN A 64 6.59 -16.66 13.96
N HIS A 65 7.48 -15.74 13.58
CA HIS A 65 8.79 -15.56 14.18
C HIS A 65 8.91 -14.28 15.02
N TYR A 66 8.11 -13.25 14.73
CA TYR A 66 8.17 -11.94 15.37
C TYR A 66 6.76 -11.45 15.73
N ALA A 67 6.57 -11.01 16.98
CA ALA A 67 5.29 -10.51 17.49
C ALA A 67 5.08 -9.00 17.30
N SER A 68 6.01 -8.32 16.64
CA SER A 68 6.06 -6.86 16.54
C SER A 68 5.09 -6.27 15.52
N VAL A 69 4.66 -7.07 14.53
CA VAL A 69 3.62 -6.72 13.57
C VAL A 69 2.34 -7.47 13.97
N PRO A 70 1.45 -6.84 14.76
CA PRO A 70 0.25 -7.51 15.25
C PRO A 70 -0.72 -7.84 14.12
N SER A 71 -1.35 -9.00 14.19
CA SER A 71 -2.56 -9.29 13.41
C SER A 71 -3.71 -8.49 14.03
N GLY A 72 -4.13 -7.41 13.35
CA GLY A 72 -5.15 -6.50 13.85
C GLY A 72 -6.46 -7.16 14.24
N SER A 73 -7.22 -6.49 15.12
CA SER A 73 -8.56 -6.92 15.53
C SER A 73 -9.61 -5.97 14.98
N LEU A 74 -10.63 -6.50 14.30
CA LEU A 74 -11.70 -5.66 13.76
C LEU A 74 -12.67 -5.25 14.88
N ARG A 75 -12.55 -4.00 15.32
CA ARG A 75 -13.52 -3.37 16.21
C ARG A 75 -14.49 -2.54 15.39
N LEU A 76 -15.77 -2.91 15.40
CA LEU A 76 -16.79 -2.29 14.54
C LEU A 76 -16.85 -0.76 14.68
N GLY A 77 -16.77 -0.23 15.90
CA GLY A 77 -16.78 1.23 16.12
C GLY A 77 -15.60 1.94 15.47
N GLN A 78 -14.39 1.39 15.60
CA GLN A 78 -13.18 1.96 14.97
C GLN A 78 -13.26 1.84 13.45
N LEU A 79 -13.70 0.67 12.96
CA LEU A 79 -13.92 0.43 11.53
C LEU A 79 -14.87 1.47 10.94
N LEU A 80 -16.02 1.72 11.57
CA LEU A 80 -17.01 2.68 11.08
C LEU A 80 -16.48 4.11 11.08
N ILE A 81 -15.77 4.53 12.13
CA ILE A 81 -15.17 5.87 12.20
C ILE A 81 -14.14 6.07 11.09
N PHE A 82 -13.19 5.15 10.95
CA PHE A 82 -12.15 5.28 9.92
C PHE A 82 -12.72 5.12 8.51
N ALA A 83 -13.72 4.24 8.31
CA ALA A 83 -14.43 4.14 7.04
C ALA A 83 -15.15 5.45 6.69
N LEU A 84 -15.82 6.09 7.66
CA LEU A 84 -16.46 7.39 7.44
C LEU A 84 -15.44 8.48 7.11
N LEU A 85 -14.31 8.52 7.81
CA LEU A 85 -13.23 9.48 7.54
C LEU A 85 -12.63 9.27 6.15
N LEU A 86 -12.45 8.02 5.71
CA LEU A 86 -12.01 7.68 4.36
C LEU A 86 -13.03 8.10 3.30
N LEU A 87 -14.31 7.84 3.52
CA LEU A 87 -15.38 8.26 2.61
C LEU A 87 -15.48 9.79 2.52
N LEU A 88 -15.35 10.49 3.65
CA LEU A 88 -15.33 11.94 3.67
C LEU A 88 -14.11 12.49 2.93
N LEU A 89 -12.94 11.88 3.10
CA LEU A 89 -11.73 12.24 2.37
C LEU A 89 -11.94 12.08 0.85
N ILE A 90 -12.45 10.94 0.41
CA ILE A 90 -12.78 10.67 -1.00
C ILE A 90 -13.83 11.66 -1.53
N PHE A 91 -14.86 11.95 -0.74
CA PHE A 91 -15.90 12.91 -1.09
C PHE A 91 -15.32 14.31 -1.28
N CYS A 92 -14.50 14.79 -0.33
CA CYS A 92 -13.81 16.07 -0.45
C CYS A 92 -12.93 16.11 -1.70
N GLN A 93 -12.22 15.02 -1.98
CA GLN A 93 -11.36 14.90 -3.16
C GLN A 93 -12.11 14.98 -4.49
N SER A 94 -13.36 14.52 -4.54
CA SER A 94 -14.18 14.58 -5.75
C SER A 94 -14.42 15.98 -6.30
N PHE A 95 -14.25 17.03 -5.47
CA PHE A 95 -14.42 18.42 -5.90
C PHE A 95 -13.21 19.02 -6.62
N TYR A 96 -12.02 18.42 -6.50
CA TYR A 96 -10.77 19.01 -7.01
C TYR A 96 -9.83 18.03 -7.71
N LEU A 97 -10.02 16.71 -7.56
CA LEU A 97 -9.22 15.72 -8.27
C LEU A 97 -9.44 15.82 -9.77
N GLN A 98 -8.32 15.82 -10.50
CA GLN A 98 -8.31 15.72 -11.95
C GLN A 98 -8.16 14.24 -12.36
N PRO A 99 -8.70 13.84 -13.52
CA PRO A 99 -8.47 12.49 -14.05
C PRO A 99 -6.98 12.22 -14.26
N GLU A 100 -6.49 11.10 -13.75
CA GLU A 100 -5.09 10.70 -13.87
C GLU A 100 -4.87 9.87 -15.13
N SER A 101 -3.86 10.23 -15.95
CA SER A 101 -3.64 9.65 -17.28
C SER A 101 -3.40 8.14 -17.27
N TRP A 102 -2.80 7.62 -16.20
CA TRP A 102 -2.55 6.18 -16.04
C TRP A 102 -3.86 5.38 -15.89
N THR A 103 -4.94 5.99 -15.37
CA THR A 103 -6.24 5.29 -15.26
C THR A 103 -6.86 5.09 -16.63
N ALA A 104 -6.75 6.09 -17.50
CA ALA A 104 -7.24 6.00 -18.87
C ALA A 104 -6.47 4.95 -19.68
N SER A 105 -5.15 4.79 -19.48
CA SER A 105 -4.36 3.79 -20.21
C SER A 105 -4.76 2.35 -19.89
N GLN A 106 -5.41 2.10 -18.75
CA GLN A 106 -5.87 0.77 -18.35
C GLN A 106 -7.32 0.47 -18.77
N LEU A 107 -8.14 1.51 -19.01
CA LEU A 107 -9.59 1.38 -19.20
C LEU A 107 -10.06 1.58 -20.65
N ASN A 108 -9.23 2.12 -21.55
CA ASN A 108 -9.66 2.54 -22.88
C ASN A 108 -9.49 1.42 -23.95
N SER A 109 -10.40 0.43 -24.02
CA SER A 109 -10.39 -0.58 -25.12
C SER A 109 -11.66 -1.45 -25.31
N GLY A 110 -12.53 -1.15 -26.29
CA GLY A 110 -13.51 -2.05 -26.98
C GLY A 110 -14.56 -2.87 -26.19
N GLU A 111 -15.86 -2.59 -26.40
CA GLU A 111 -17.08 -3.03 -25.66
C GLU A 111 -17.13 -4.39 -24.90
N ARG A 112 -16.68 -5.53 -25.44
CA ARG A 112 -16.80 -6.85 -24.75
C ARG A 112 -15.53 -7.26 -23.99
N LEU A 113 -14.38 -6.80 -24.45
CA LEU A 113 -13.10 -6.96 -23.75
C LEU A 113 -13.01 -6.00 -22.56
N GLU A 114 -13.80 -4.91 -22.57
CA GLU A 114 -13.91 -3.90 -21.52
C GLU A 114 -14.38 -4.45 -20.16
N ALA A 115 -15.41 -5.31 -20.13
CA ALA A 115 -16.06 -5.67 -18.86
C ALA A 115 -15.14 -6.50 -17.94
N TRP A 116 -14.45 -7.51 -18.49
CA TRP A 116 -13.56 -8.35 -17.67
C TRP A 116 -12.29 -7.61 -17.27
N ARG A 117 -11.75 -6.74 -18.14
CA ARG A 117 -10.57 -5.92 -17.85
C ARG A 117 -10.87 -4.91 -16.76
N THR A 118 -12.01 -4.23 -16.87
CA THR A 118 -12.47 -3.28 -15.86
C THR A 118 -12.68 -3.99 -14.52
N LEU A 119 -13.32 -5.16 -14.51
CA LEU A 119 -13.50 -5.94 -13.28
C LEU A 119 -12.16 -6.36 -12.67
N ALA A 120 -11.24 -6.89 -13.48
CA ALA A 120 -9.91 -7.30 -13.01
C ALA A 120 -9.11 -6.11 -12.45
N PHE A 121 -9.14 -4.98 -13.15
CA PHE A 121 -8.53 -3.73 -12.71
C PHE A 121 -9.12 -3.24 -11.39
N SER A 122 -10.46 -3.21 -11.27
CA SER A 122 -11.14 -2.82 -10.04
C SER A 122 -10.79 -3.75 -8.88
N LEU A 123 -10.81 -5.08 -9.08
CA LEU A 123 -10.42 -6.03 -8.03
C LEU A 123 -8.95 -5.84 -7.61
N ALA A 124 -8.07 -5.55 -8.55
CA ALA A 124 -6.67 -5.29 -8.28
C ALA A 124 -6.49 -4.04 -7.41
N VAL A 125 -7.06 -2.90 -7.82
CA VAL A 125 -6.86 -1.61 -7.15
C VAL A 125 -7.68 -1.47 -5.87
N VAL A 126 -8.84 -2.13 -5.77
CA VAL A 126 -9.73 -2.01 -4.59
C VAL A 126 -9.47 -3.07 -3.53
N ILE A 127 -8.91 -4.23 -3.91
CA ILE A 127 -8.70 -5.35 -2.97
C ILE A 127 -7.23 -5.73 -2.86
N LEU A 128 -6.58 -6.09 -3.98
CA LEU A 128 -5.24 -6.65 -3.93
C LEU A 128 -4.20 -5.61 -3.49
N ALA A 129 -4.20 -4.43 -4.13
CA ALA A 129 -3.27 -3.36 -3.82
C ALA A 129 -3.43 -2.88 -2.37
N PRO A 130 -4.64 -2.56 -1.85
CA PRO A 130 -4.77 -2.08 -0.48
C PRO A 130 -4.32 -3.10 0.56
N VAL A 131 -4.53 -4.40 0.33
CA VAL A 131 -4.04 -5.45 1.24
C VAL A 131 -2.52 -5.55 1.21
N ALA A 132 -1.91 -5.58 0.02
CA ALA A 132 -0.45 -5.61 -0.11
C ALA A 132 0.20 -4.36 0.49
N GLU A 133 -0.38 -3.18 0.23
CA GLU A 133 0.07 -1.91 0.78
C GLU A 133 -0.07 -1.86 2.31
N GLU A 134 -1.16 -2.37 2.89
CA GLU A 134 -1.32 -2.41 4.35
C GLU A 134 -0.23 -3.28 5.01
N ILE A 135 0.07 -4.42 4.41
CA ILE A 135 1.16 -5.30 4.84
C ILE A 135 2.51 -4.57 4.76
N VAL A 136 2.80 -3.90 3.65
CA VAL A 136 4.11 -3.27 3.42
C VAL A 136 4.27 -2.01 4.26
N PHE A 137 3.37 -1.05 4.14
CA PHE A 137 3.57 0.29 4.69
C PHE A 137 3.24 0.34 6.17
N ARG A 138 2.09 -0.20 6.58
CA ARG A 138 1.71 -0.20 7.99
C ARG A 138 2.38 -1.36 8.68
N GLY A 139 2.30 -2.57 8.13
CA GLY A 139 2.94 -3.76 8.68
C GLY A 139 4.44 -3.59 8.87
N PHE A 140 5.20 -3.38 7.80
CA PHE A 140 6.67 -3.43 7.84
C PHE A 140 7.36 -2.07 7.93
N LEU A 141 7.06 -1.11 7.04
CA LEU A 141 7.77 0.17 6.98
C LEU A 141 7.58 0.98 8.27
N LEU A 142 6.33 1.16 8.69
CA LEU A 142 6.02 1.87 9.92
C LEU A 142 6.63 1.14 11.14
N GLN A 143 6.62 -0.19 11.16
CA GLN A 143 7.24 -0.95 12.24
C GLN A 143 8.76 -0.76 12.26
N ALA A 144 9.44 -0.78 11.12
CA ALA A 144 10.88 -0.50 11.03
C ALA A 144 11.21 0.89 11.60
N LEU A 145 10.44 1.91 11.23
CA LEU A 145 10.62 3.27 11.73
C LEU A 145 10.38 3.36 13.25
N LEU A 146 9.34 2.71 13.77
CA LEU A 146 9.04 2.69 15.21
C LEU A 146 10.11 1.93 16.01
N THR A 147 10.73 0.91 15.44
CA THR A 147 11.85 0.18 16.05
C THR A 147 13.13 1.03 16.07
N LEU A 148 13.39 1.81 15.01
CA LEU A 148 14.57 2.67 14.91
C LEU A 148 14.47 3.94 15.75
N VAL A 149 13.29 4.55 15.82
CA VAL A 149 13.05 5.83 16.52
C VAL A 149 11.87 5.69 17.48
N PRO A 150 12.01 4.90 18.55
CA PRO A 150 10.92 4.66 19.49
C PRO A 150 10.45 5.97 20.14
N GLY A 151 9.13 6.11 20.28
CA GLY A 151 8.49 7.29 20.91
C GLY A 151 8.04 8.38 19.93
N GLN A 152 8.52 8.39 18.68
CA GLN A 152 8.13 9.38 17.68
C GLN A 152 7.02 8.89 16.74
N ARG A 153 5.90 8.44 17.31
CA ARG A 153 4.80 7.80 16.55
C ARG A 153 4.28 8.67 15.39
N LEU A 154 4.05 9.95 15.65
CA LEU A 154 3.54 10.88 14.64
C LEU A 154 4.56 11.11 13.51
N ALA A 155 5.84 11.28 13.84
CA ALA A 155 6.88 11.45 12.84
C ALA A 155 7.03 10.20 11.96
N CYS A 156 6.97 9.00 12.55
CA CYS A 156 7.00 7.74 11.82
C CYS A 156 5.80 7.59 10.88
N ALA A 157 4.59 7.96 11.34
CA ALA A 157 3.38 7.93 10.52
C ALA A 157 3.43 8.96 9.37
N LEU A 158 3.89 10.18 9.63
CA LEU A 158 4.09 11.21 8.61
C LEU A 158 5.12 10.75 7.56
N LEU A 159 6.27 10.24 8.00
CA LEU A 159 7.30 9.75 7.08
C LEU A 159 6.81 8.56 6.25
N THR A 160 6.12 7.59 6.86
CA THR A 160 5.48 6.47 6.16
C THR A 160 4.52 6.98 5.09
N SER A 161 3.74 8.01 5.39
CA SER A 161 2.73 8.57 4.49
C SER A 161 3.32 9.37 3.33
N LEU A 162 4.41 10.11 3.58
CA LEU A 162 5.16 10.78 2.53
C LEU A 162 5.86 9.78 1.61
N ILE A 163 6.45 8.72 2.17
CA ILE A 163 7.04 7.63 1.38
C ILE A 163 5.96 6.93 0.55
N PHE A 164 4.81 6.61 1.16
CA PHE A 164 3.66 6.03 0.47
C PHE A 164 3.28 6.86 -0.75
N ALA A 165 2.99 8.16 -0.58
CA ALA A 165 2.62 9.03 -1.69
C ALA A 165 3.75 9.16 -2.73
N GLY A 166 5.01 9.32 -2.28
CA GLY A 166 6.17 9.49 -3.16
C GLY A 166 6.50 8.26 -4.02
N LEU A 167 6.16 7.05 -3.57
CA LEU A 167 6.34 5.82 -4.35
C LEU A 167 5.28 5.63 -5.43
N HIS A 168 4.14 6.34 -5.36
CA HIS A 168 3.12 6.28 -6.40
C HIS A 168 3.43 7.25 -7.55
N THR A 169 4.55 7.00 -8.22
CA THR A 169 5.08 7.84 -9.32
C THR A 169 4.16 7.91 -10.54
N GLN A 170 3.15 7.05 -10.63
CA GLN A 170 2.12 7.11 -11.67
C GLN A 170 1.16 8.30 -11.55
N TYR A 171 1.06 8.94 -10.37
CA TYR A 171 0.24 10.12 -10.17
C TYR A 171 1.04 11.39 -10.46
N VAL A 172 0.47 12.26 -11.30
CA VAL A 172 1.15 13.48 -11.76
C VAL A 172 0.67 14.71 -11.00
N HIS A 173 -0.59 14.71 -10.54
CA HIS A 173 -1.17 15.87 -9.89
C HIS A 173 -0.76 15.96 -8.40
N LEU A 174 -0.24 17.12 -7.99
CA LEU A 174 0.16 17.38 -6.60
C LEU A 174 -1.01 17.17 -5.62
N LEU A 175 -2.22 17.56 -6.00
CA LEU A 175 -3.42 17.36 -5.16
C LEU A 175 -3.68 15.87 -4.91
N THR A 176 -3.42 14.99 -5.89
CA THR A 176 -3.52 13.54 -5.73
C THR A 176 -2.48 13.02 -4.75
N LEU A 177 -1.23 13.53 -4.80
CA LEU A 177 -0.19 13.15 -3.84
C LEU A 177 -0.50 13.61 -2.42
N ILE A 178 -1.06 14.81 -2.25
CA ILE A 178 -1.54 15.32 -0.94
C ILE A 178 -2.67 14.41 -0.43
N ALA A 179 -3.61 14.05 -1.31
CA ALA A 179 -4.69 13.12 -1.03
C ALA A 179 -4.19 11.75 -0.55
N LEU A 180 -3.20 11.16 -1.24
CA LEU A 180 -2.57 9.89 -0.86
C LEU A 180 -1.82 10.00 0.47
N THR A 181 -1.16 11.13 0.72
CA THR A 181 -0.48 11.38 2.00
C THR A 181 -1.51 11.41 3.14
N ALA A 182 -2.62 12.11 2.97
CA ALA A 182 -3.70 12.18 3.96
C ALA A 182 -4.36 10.81 4.19
N LEU A 183 -4.59 10.04 3.10
CA LEU A 183 -5.11 8.68 3.14
C LEU A 183 -4.20 7.77 3.97
N SER A 184 -2.90 7.71 3.66
CA SER A 184 -1.94 6.89 4.39
C SER A 184 -1.81 7.31 5.85
N LEU A 185 -1.85 8.61 6.13
CA LEU A 185 -1.75 9.12 7.49
C LEU A 185 -2.96 8.67 8.32
N LEU A 186 -4.16 8.73 7.75
CA LEU A 186 -5.38 8.26 8.38
C LEU A 186 -5.32 6.75 8.69
N LEU A 187 -4.78 5.94 7.78
CA LEU A 187 -4.57 4.49 8.00
C LEU A 187 -3.52 4.22 9.09
N CYS A 188 -2.44 5.01 9.15
CA CYS A 188 -1.45 4.91 10.24
C CYS A 188 -2.08 5.22 11.60
N LEU A 189 -2.94 6.25 11.67
CA LEU A 189 -3.70 6.57 12.88
C LEU A 189 -4.67 5.45 13.25
N ALA A 190 -5.33 4.82 12.27
CA ALA A 190 -6.19 3.65 12.49
C ALA A 190 -5.43 2.53 13.20
N ARG A 191 -4.26 2.15 12.69
CA ARG A 191 -3.37 1.15 13.31
C ARG A 191 -3.03 1.49 14.76
N PHE A 192 -2.71 2.76 15.05
CA PHE A 192 -2.38 3.16 16.42
C PHE A 192 -3.57 3.07 17.38
N HIS A 193 -4.79 3.31 16.89
CA HIS A 193 -6.00 3.21 17.71
C HIS A 193 -6.50 1.77 17.85
N SER A 194 -6.25 0.89 16.88
CA SER A 194 -6.65 -0.53 16.92
C SER A 194 -5.62 -1.46 17.57
N ASN A 195 -4.37 -1.00 17.78
CA ASN A 195 -3.21 -1.81 18.20
C ASN A 195 -2.86 -2.93 17.20
N GLY A 196 -3.13 -2.69 15.92
CA GLY A 196 -3.05 -3.66 14.83
C GLY A 196 -4.18 -3.44 13.87
#